data_AF-A0A7S4PJX8-F1
#
_entry.id   AF-A0A7S4PJX8-F1
#
_cell.length_a   1.000
_cell.length_b   1.000
_cell.length_c   1.000
_cell.angle_alpha   90.00
_cell.angle_beta   90.00
_cell.angle_gamma   90.00
#
_symmetry.space_group_name_H-M   'P 1'
#
loop_
_entity.id
_entity.type
_entity.pdbx_description
1 polymer ?
#
loop_
_entity_poly.entity_id
_entity_poly.type
_entity_poly.pdbx_seq_one_letter_code
_entity_poly.pdbx_strand_id
1 'polypeptide(L)'
;MLSSSSIVLLLLVTPFVISQHGPPPDQNTCTDNVPEFPLPQAKTSECEDFSNGNSYDYPSDFNVTNNVTWYECPESGLRMVVANDIPDHDVKVNNPNNPCYIPYWIVFPLYPELADSVTEPSNLGIIAMAIDGVSVYGAQEGGGTNAVEPAAGSMVQDAQYWYGHCETEHRWHYHNPQLGHENMPDENTLMAYAMDGFPIYGPVSNPDSDLDECNGMKHDDGSYRYHVRTLDQVDGDASYCNGDSPAIQWNYVIGCWAGELGKTTVTDASDLEIPTDCQVVKY
;
A
#
# COMPACT_ATOMS: atom_id res chain seq x y z
N MET A 1 -17.48 -30.13 -57.64
CA MET A 1 -17.29 -30.72 -56.31
C MET A 1 -16.10 -30.03 -55.67
N LEU A 2 -16.36 -29.01 -54.84
CA LEU A 2 -15.37 -28.39 -53.97
C LEU A 2 -16.10 -28.23 -52.63
N SER A 3 -15.71 -29.01 -51.65
CA SER A 3 -16.20 -28.94 -50.27
C SER A 3 -15.13 -28.18 -49.48
N SER A 4 -15.46 -26.96 -49.06
CA SER A 4 -14.70 -26.26 -48.03
C SER A 4 -15.29 -26.66 -46.68
N SER A 5 -14.48 -27.33 -45.86
CA SER A 5 -14.78 -27.56 -44.45
C SER A 5 -14.37 -26.32 -43.65
N SER A 6 -15.35 -25.59 -43.13
CA SER A 6 -15.12 -24.58 -42.10
C SER A 6 -15.14 -25.27 -40.73
N ILE A 7 -14.00 -25.28 -40.05
CA ILE A 7 -13.91 -25.64 -38.62
C ILE A 7 -14.42 -24.43 -37.83
N VAL A 8 -15.56 -24.59 -37.18
CA VAL A 8 -16.06 -23.62 -36.19
C VAL A 8 -15.42 -23.98 -34.86
N LEU A 9 -14.47 -23.16 -34.41
CA LEU A 9 -13.89 -23.26 -33.07
C LEU A 9 -14.90 -22.64 -32.10
N LEU A 10 -15.64 -23.50 -31.39
CA LEU A 10 -16.57 -23.08 -30.35
C LEU A 10 -15.75 -22.73 -29.09
N LEU A 11 -15.47 -21.44 -28.89
CA LEU A 11 -14.95 -20.93 -27.62
C LEU A 11 -16.05 -21.07 -26.57
N LEU A 12 -15.93 -22.10 -25.74
CA LEU A 12 -16.70 -22.24 -24.50
C LEU A 12 -16.21 -21.18 -23.52
N VAL A 13 -16.90 -20.04 -23.51
CA VAL A 13 -16.76 -19.05 -22.43
C VAL A 13 -17.54 -19.59 -21.25
N THR A 14 -16.83 -20.18 -20.27
CA THR A 14 -17.41 -20.49 -18.97
C THR A 14 -17.71 -19.16 -18.27
N PRO A 15 -18.94 -18.89 -17.82
CA PRO A 15 -19.21 -17.69 -17.05
C PRO A 15 -18.48 -17.80 -15.71
N PHE A 16 -17.60 -16.83 -15.46
CA PHE A 16 -17.07 -16.56 -14.12
C PHE A 16 -18.27 -16.25 -13.23
N VAL A 17 -18.54 -17.08 -12.23
CA VAL A 17 -19.53 -16.77 -11.20
C VAL A 17 -18.86 -15.77 -10.27
N ILE A 18 -19.09 -14.48 -10.51
CA ILE A 18 -18.70 -13.42 -9.58
C ILE A 18 -19.57 -13.60 -8.33
N SER A 19 -18.95 -13.87 -7.19
CA SER A 19 -19.63 -13.92 -5.90
C SER A 19 -20.29 -12.56 -5.64
N GLN A 20 -21.61 -12.55 -5.47
CA GLN A 20 -22.40 -11.34 -5.20
C GLN A 20 -22.55 -11.04 -3.70
N HIS A 21 -21.75 -11.67 -2.85
CA HIS A 21 -21.83 -11.48 -1.41
C HIS A 21 -20.66 -10.60 -1.02
N GLY A 22 -20.94 -9.35 -0.61
CA GLY A 22 -19.96 -8.60 0.17
C GLY A 22 -19.61 -9.40 1.43
N PRO A 23 -18.41 -9.17 2.01
CA PRO A 23 -17.98 -9.93 3.17
C PRO A 23 -19.03 -9.82 4.28
N PRO A 24 -19.29 -10.91 5.04
CA PRO A 24 -20.18 -10.83 6.19
C PRO A 24 -19.69 -9.71 7.13
N PRO A 25 -20.60 -9.03 7.85
CA PRO A 25 -20.19 -8.05 8.86
C PRO A 25 -19.20 -8.72 9.81
N ASP A 26 -18.11 -8.01 10.12
CA ASP A 26 -16.98 -8.59 10.86
C ASP A 26 -17.49 -9.28 12.13
N GLN A 27 -17.38 -10.60 12.16
CA GLN A 27 -17.87 -11.40 13.29
C GLN A 27 -16.85 -11.40 14.44
N ASN A 28 -15.65 -10.89 14.18
CA ASN A 28 -14.53 -10.82 15.10
C ASN A 28 -14.24 -9.36 15.45
N THR A 29 -13.95 -9.09 16.72
CA THR A 29 -13.45 -7.79 17.17
C THR A 29 -11.96 -7.71 16.95
N CYS A 30 -11.48 -6.64 16.33
CA CYS A 30 -10.06 -6.30 16.32
C CYS A 30 -9.60 -5.93 17.73
N THR A 31 -8.29 -5.77 17.94
CA THR A 31 -7.74 -5.40 19.25
C THR A 31 -8.04 -3.94 19.63
N ASP A 32 -8.45 -3.13 18.65
CA ASP A 32 -8.69 -1.67 18.75
C ASP A 32 -7.46 -0.87 19.22
N ASN A 33 -6.29 -1.50 19.29
CA ASN A 33 -5.02 -0.87 19.64
C ASN A 33 -4.24 -0.56 18.35
N VAL A 34 -4.73 0.45 17.64
CA VAL A 34 -4.22 0.87 16.33
C VAL A 34 -3.50 2.22 16.49
N PRO A 35 -2.16 2.24 16.45
CA PRO A 35 -1.40 3.49 16.35
C PRO A 35 -1.75 4.27 15.09
N GLU A 36 -1.90 5.59 15.24
CA GLU A 36 -2.05 6.52 14.14
C GLU A 36 -0.83 7.43 14.03
N PHE A 37 -0.44 7.74 12.79
CA PHE A 37 0.60 8.72 12.51
C PHE A 37 -0.05 10.04 12.09
N PRO A 38 0.35 11.19 12.67
CA PRO A 38 -0.15 12.48 12.25
C PRO A 38 0.35 12.78 10.82
N LEU A 39 -0.58 12.98 9.89
CA LEU A 39 -0.24 13.25 8.49
C LEU A 39 -0.23 14.76 8.20
N PRO A 40 0.70 15.26 7.37
CA PRO A 40 0.70 16.66 6.94
C PRO A 40 -0.56 17.02 6.17
N GLN A 41 -0.85 18.31 6.12
CA GLN A 41 -2.01 18.81 5.38
C GLN A 41 -1.68 18.99 3.90
N ALA A 42 -2.65 18.69 3.04
CA ALA A 42 -2.54 18.95 1.62
C ALA A 42 -2.33 20.43 1.32
N LYS A 43 -1.43 20.73 0.38
CA LYS A 43 -1.33 22.05 -0.23
C LYS A 43 -2.39 22.19 -1.31
N THR A 44 -3.55 22.70 -0.94
CA THR A 44 -4.71 22.80 -1.85
C THR A 44 -4.52 23.75 -3.05
N SER A 45 -3.44 24.53 -3.08
CA SER A 45 -3.02 25.30 -4.25
C SER A 45 -2.29 24.48 -5.32
N GLU A 46 -1.88 23.26 -4.99
CA GLU A 46 -1.07 22.34 -5.79
C GLU A 46 -1.82 21.01 -5.94
N CYS A 47 -3.03 21.06 -6.47
CA CYS A 47 -3.88 19.90 -6.73
C CYS A 47 -3.94 19.56 -8.21
N GLU A 48 -4.16 18.28 -8.48
CA GLU A 48 -4.60 17.83 -9.78
C GLU A 48 -6.02 18.31 -10.09
N ASP A 49 -6.31 18.50 -11.37
CA ASP A 49 -7.63 18.86 -11.88
C ASP A 49 -8.30 17.66 -12.55
N PHE A 50 -8.22 16.51 -11.87
CA PHE A 50 -8.81 15.29 -12.37
C PHE A 50 -10.33 15.34 -12.23
N SER A 51 -10.99 14.85 -13.26
CA SER A 51 -12.43 14.61 -13.35
C SER A 51 -12.75 13.13 -13.16
N ASN A 52 -13.80 12.85 -12.40
CA ASN A 52 -14.36 11.54 -12.16
C ASN A 52 -14.71 10.78 -13.45
N GLY A 53 -14.35 9.49 -13.51
CA GLY A 53 -14.63 8.58 -14.62
C GLY A 53 -13.57 8.58 -15.72
N ASN A 54 -12.49 9.35 -15.57
CA ASN A 54 -11.42 9.48 -16.57
C ASN A 54 -10.14 8.75 -16.15
N SER A 55 -9.27 8.54 -17.13
CA SER A 55 -7.89 8.10 -16.96
C SER A 55 -6.93 9.22 -17.37
N TYR A 56 -5.77 9.25 -16.73
CA TYR A 56 -4.73 10.27 -16.91
C TYR A 56 -3.38 9.59 -17.06
N ASP A 57 -2.66 9.95 -18.11
CA ASP A 57 -1.36 9.39 -18.45
C ASP A 57 -0.25 10.19 -17.74
N TYR A 58 0.60 9.50 -16.97
CA TYR A 58 1.75 10.13 -16.32
C TYR A 58 2.96 10.20 -17.28
N PRO A 59 3.72 11.33 -17.31
CA PRO A 59 3.49 12.58 -16.58
C PRO A 59 2.66 13.60 -17.39
N SER A 60 2.20 13.26 -18.59
CA SER A 60 1.68 14.26 -19.55
C SER A 60 0.41 14.97 -19.11
N ASP A 61 -0.45 14.29 -18.34
CA ASP A 61 -1.73 14.83 -17.88
C ASP A 61 -1.67 15.41 -16.47
N PHE A 62 -0.50 15.35 -15.81
CA PHE A 62 -0.32 15.78 -14.41
C PHE A 62 0.13 17.24 -14.33
N ASN A 63 -0.56 18.03 -13.50
CA ASN A 63 -0.18 19.42 -13.20
C ASN A 63 0.96 19.49 -12.18
N VAL A 64 0.99 18.55 -11.25
CA VAL A 64 2.03 18.32 -10.24
C VAL A 64 2.60 16.94 -10.52
N THR A 65 3.91 16.83 -10.77
CA THR A 65 4.54 15.53 -10.97
C THR A 65 5.03 14.94 -9.64
N ASN A 66 5.10 13.62 -9.55
CA ASN A 66 5.77 12.93 -8.45
C ASN A 66 7.15 13.56 -8.13
N ASN A 67 7.44 13.71 -6.85
CA ASN A 67 8.73 14.11 -6.34
C ASN A 67 9.00 13.40 -5.02
N VAL A 68 10.01 12.53 -5.03
CA VAL A 68 10.46 11.78 -3.86
C VAL A 68 11.98 11.87 -3.74
N THR A 69 12.48 11.95 -2.52
CA THR A 69 13.91 11.80 -2.22
C THR A 69 14.08 11.00 -0.94
N TRP A 70 14.81 9.90 -1.05
CA TRP A 70 15.21 9.08 0.08
C TRP A 70 16.61 9.42 0.56
N TYR A 71 16.80 9.38 1.87
CA TYR A 71 18.07 9.59 2.53
C TYR A 71 18.38 8.43 3.45
N GLU A 72 19.66 8.07 3.54
CA GLU A 72 20.19 7.24 4.62
C GLU A 72 21.29 8.01 5.33
N CYS A 73 21.25 8.00 6.67
CA CYS A 73 22.13 8.75 7.55
C CYS A 73 22.80 7.74 8.50
N PRO A 74 23.93 7.12 8.09
CA PRO A 74 24.49 5.97 8.80
C PRO A 74 25.01 6.26 10.21
N GLU A 75 25.53 7.47 10.46
CA GLU A 75 26.02 7.87 11.79
C GLU A 75 24.85 8.25 12.70
N SER A 76 23.83 8.89 12.15
CA SER A 76 22.59 9.24 12.85
C SER A 76 21.68 8.02 13.08
N GLY A 77 21.86 6.94 12.31
CA GLY A 77 21.02 5.74 12.37
C GLY A 77 19.61 5.96 11.83
N LEU A 78 19.44 6.86 10.86
CA LEU A 78 18.14 7.26 10.31
C LEU A 78 18.01 6.92 8.83
N ARG A 79 16.79 6.60 8.42
CA ARG A 79 16.33 6.62 7.02
C ARG A 79 15.24 7.67 6.90
N MET A 80 15.24 8.48 5.86
CA MET A 80 14.27 9.55 5.70
C MET A 80 13.71 9.57 4.29
N VAL A 81 12.47 9.99 4.14
CA VAL A 81 11.85 10.27 2.85
C VAL A 81 11.19 11.63 2.89
N VAL A 82 11.45 12.41 1.85
CA VAL A 82 10.73 13.64 1.54
C VAL A 82 9.97 13.38 0.26
N ALA A 83 8.65 13.43 0.31
CA ALA A 83 7.78 13.08 -0.82
C ALA A 83 6.62 14.08 -0.96
N ASN A 84 5.98 14.07 -2.13
CA ASN A 84 4.78 14.85 -2.39
C ASN A 84 3.48 14.05 -2.50
N ASP A 85 3.53 12.72 -2.34
CA ASP A 85 2.39 11.79 -2.41
C ASP A 85 1.66 11.73 -3.76
N ILE A 86 2.24 12.29 -4.82
CA ILE A 86 1.67 12.20 -6.17
C ILE A 86 2.18 10.91 -6.84
N PRO A 87 1.34 10.05 -7.42
CA PRO A 87 1.82 8.83 -8.09
C PRO A 87 2.66 9.14 -9.33
N ASP A 88 3.60 8.24 -9.66
CA ASP A 88 4.48 8.33 -10.83
C ASP A 88 4.07 7.42 -12.00
N HIS A 89 2.81 7.00 -12.01
CA HIS A 89 2.20 6.12 -13.01
C HIS A 89 0.81 6.62 -13.42
N ASP A 90 0.25 6.01 -14.47
CA ASP A 90 -1.09 6.33 -14.96
C ASP A 90 -2.15 6.07 -13.90
N VAL A 91 -3.17 6.93 -13.84
CA VAL A 91 -4.25 6.81 -12.84
C VAL A 91 -5.62 6.76 -13.49
N LYS A 92 -6.58 6.13 -12.79
CA LYS A 92 -8.01 6.20 -13.11
C LYS A 92 -8.75 6.71 -11.88
N VAL A 93 -9.47 7.81 -12.04
CA VAL A 93 -10.19 8.45 -10.93
C VAL A 93 -11.66 8.09 -11.02
N ASN A 94 -12.21 7.39 -10.02
CA ASN A 94 -13.65 7.08 -9.93
C ASN A 94 -14.31 7.62 -8.65
N ASN A 95 -13.55 8.17 -7.73
CA ASN A 95 -14.05 8.97 -6.62
C ASN A 95 -14.00 10.49 -6.95
N PRO A 96 -14.66 11.36 -6.17
CA PRO A 96 -14.75 12.80 -6.48
C PRO A 96 -13.55 13.62 -5.98
N ASN A 97 -12.54 13.00 -5.36
CA ASN A 97 -11.42 13.66 -4.74
C ASN A 97 -10.21 13.69 -5.68
N ASN A 98 -9.45 14.77 -5.64
CA ASN A 98 -8.25 14.94 -6.44
C ASN A 98 -7.01 14.94 -5.54
N PRO A 99 -5.94 14.26 -5.97
CA PRO A 99 -4.68 14.29 -5.23
C PRO A 99 -4.09 15.69 -5.27
N CYS A 100 -3.50 16.10 -4.14
CA CYS A 100 -2.75 17.33 -4.04
C CYS A 100 -1.38 17.04 -3.44
N TYR A 101 -0.45 17.97 -3.63
CA TYR A 101 0.86 17.91 -2.98
C TYR A 101 0.70 17.77 -1.47
N ILE A 102 1.24 16.69 -0.91
CA ILE A 102 1.36 16.48 0.54
C ILE A 102 2.82 16.63 0.94
N PRO A 103 3.21 17.58 1.82
CA PRO A 103 4.60 17.79 2.22
C PRO A 103 5.08 16.68 3.18
N TYR A 104 5.14 15.42 2.75
CA TYR A 104 5.63 14.35 3.60
C TYR A 104 7.11 14.53 3.91
N TRP A 105 7.41 14.53 5.21
CA TRP A 105 8.72 14.21 5.74
C TRP A 105 8.58 13.10 6.77
N ILE A 106 9.01 11.89 6.40
CA ILE A 106 8.96 10.72 7.27
C ILE A 106 10.39 10.31 7.62
N VAL A 107 10.61 10.04 8.91
CA VAL A 107 11.89 9.55 9.45
C VAL A 107 11.64 8.17 10.05
N PHE A 108 12.43 7.20 9.63
CA PHE A 108 12.45 5.81 10.11
C PHE A 108 13.80 5.51 10.79
N PRO A 109 13.88 4.49 11.68
CA PRO A 109 15.16 3.92 12.05
C PRO A 109 15.84 3.28 10.82
N LEU A 110 17.14 3.54 10.63
CA LEU A 110 17.92 2.86 9.58
C LEU A 110 18.06 1.35 9.87
N TYR A 111 18.09 1.02 11.16
CA TYR A 111 18.17 -0.34 11.70
C TYR A 111 16.93 -0.59 12.57
N PRO A 112 15.79 -0.98 11.99
CA PRO A 112 14.60 -1.32 12.75
C PRO A 112 14.84 -2.52 13.67
N GLU A 113 14.15 -2.54 14.81
CA GLU A 113 14.24 -3.59 15.82
C GLU A 113 12.87 -4.24 15.99
N LEU A 114 12.85 -5.57 16.13
CA LEU A 114 11.64 -6.31 16.48
C LEU A 114 11.16 -5.88 17.87
N ALA A 115 9.86 -5.68 18.00
CA ALA A 115 9.22 -5.41 19.28
C ALA A 115 8.99 -6.72 20.08
N ASP A 116 8.78 -6.59 21.39
CA ASP A 116 8.42 -7.73 22.26
C ASP A 116 7.05 -8.33 21.91
N SER A 117 6.18 -7.55 21.24
CA SER A 117 4.85 -7.94 20.78
C SER A 117 4.50 -7.23 19.48
N VAL A 118 3.78 -7.92 18.60
CA VAL A 118 3.27 -7.36 17.35
C VAL A 118 2.16 -6.34 17.59
N THR A 119 1.98 -5.39 16.67
CA THR A 119 0.99 -4.32 16.75
C THR A 119 0.03 -4.37 15.57
N GLU A 120 -1.25 -4.16 15.82
CA GLU A 120 -2.29 -4.12 14.80
C GLU A 120 -2.05 -2.96 13.83
N PRO A 121 -2.08 -3.20 12.51
CA PRO A 121 -1.88 -2.14 11.52
C PRO A 121 -3.11 -1.24 11.44
N SER A 122 -2.90 0.00 10.98
CA SER A 122 -4.03 0.87 10.70
C SER A 122 -4.94 0.26 9.62
N ASN A 123 -6.26 0.33 9.84
CA ASN A 123 -7.24 -0.15 8.88
C ASN A 123 -7.53 0.87 7.78
N LEU A 124 -7.48 2.16 8.08
CA LEU A 124 -7.75 3.28 7.16
C LEU A 124 -6.58 4.27 7.02
N GLY A 125 -5.52 4.13 7.81
CA GLY A 125 -4.39 5.06 7.83
C GLY A 125 -3.12 4.48 7.22
N ILE A 126 -2.06 5.29 7.23
CA ILE A 126 -0.76 4.91 6.67
C ILE A 126 -0.15 3.72 7.42
N ILE A 127 0.28 2.71 6.66
CA ILE A 127 0.97 1.51 7.14
C ILE A 127 2.38 1.36 6.60
N ALA A 128 2.68 2.03 5.48
CA ALA A 128 4.00 2.07 4.86
C ALA A 128 4.13 3.29 3.93
N MET A 129 5.35 3.54 3.49
CA MET A 129 5.67 4.47 2.40
C MET A 129 6.33 3.70 1.25
N ALA A 130 5.72 3.75 0.06
CA ALA A 130 6.28 3.14 -1.13
C ALA A 130 7.53 3.88 -1.61
N ILE A 131 8.40 3.19 -2.35
CA ILE A 131 9.67 3.75 -2.80
C ILE A 131 9.49 4.97 -3.71
N ASP A 132 8.40 5.02 -4.46
CA ASP A 132 7.98 6.18 -5.27
C ASP A 132 7.50 7.38 -4.44
N GLY A 133 7.38 7.25 -3.11
CA GLY A 133 6.95 8.33 -2.22
C GLY A 133 5.44 8.50 -2.11
N VAL A 134 4.66 7.50 -2.52
CA VAL A 134 3.22 7.43 -2.27
C VAL A 134 2.94 6.65 -0.99
N SER A 135 2.02 7.17 -0.18
CA SER A 135 1.59 6.52 1.04
C SER A 135 0.84 5.20 0.78
N VAL A 136 1.03 4.22 1.65
CA VAL A 136 0.34 2.92 1.59
C VAL A 136 -0.56 2.82 2.80
N TYR A 137 -1.85 2.57 2.58
CA TYR A 137 -2.87 2.56 3.62
C TYR A 137 -3.32 1.13 3.96
N GLY A 138 -4.01 1.00 5.10
CA GLY A 138 -4.62 -0.24 5.55
C GLY A 138 -5.58 -0.87 4.55
N ALA A 139 -5.92 -2.15 4.71
CA ALA A 139 -6.71 -2.88 3.71
C ALA A 139 -8.21 -2.50 3.66
N GLN A 140 -8.70 -1.63 4.57
CA GLN A 140 -10.08 -1.20 4.59
C GLN A 140 -10.25 0.18 3.94
N GLU A 141 -11.47 0.46 3.51
CA GLU A 141 -11.95 1.78 3.14
C GLU A 141 -13.12 2.19 4.04
N GLY A 142 -13.56 3.46 3.95
CA GLY A 142 -14.71 3.99 4.68
C GLY A 142 -15.91 3.04 4.67
N GLY A 143 -16.35 2.62 5.86
CA GLY A 143 -17.41 1.62 6.03
C GLY A 143 -16.91 0.19 6.28
N GLY A 144 -15.60 -0.02 6.38
CA GLY A 144 -14.99 -1.31 6.73
C GLY A 144 -14.96 -2.31 5.58
N THR A 145 -15.12 -1.85 4.34
CA THR A 145 -15.08 -2.71 3.15
C THR A 145 -13.63 -2.93 2.71
N ASN A 146 -13.36 -4.09 2.12
CA ASN A 146 -12.07 -4.40 1.52
C ASN A 146 -11.77 -3.44 0.36
N ALA A 147 -10.75 -2.60 0.54
CA ALA A 147 -10.33 -1.60 -0.45
C ALA A 147 -9.56 -2.24 -1.62
N VAL A 148 -8.90 -3.36 -1.37
CA VAL A 148 -8.10 -4.09 -2.36
C VAL A 148 -9.01 -4.83 -3.35
N GLU A 149 -10.10 -5.41 -2.84
CA GLU A 149 -11.10 -6.15 -3.62
C GLU A 149 -12.50 -5.55 -3.41
N PRO A 150 -12.78 -4.35 -3.95
CA PRO A 150 -14.03 -3.66 -3.69
C PRO A 150 -15.22 -4.41 -4.28
N ALA A 151 -16.22 -4.67 -3.43
CA ALA A 151 -17.46 -5.33 -3.84
C ALA A 151 -18.20 -4.53 -4.93
N ALA A 152 -18.97 -5.23 -5.78
CA ALA A 152 -19.76 -4.61 -6.84
C ALA A 152 -20.71 -3.54 -6.26
N GLY A 153 -20.51 -2.27 -6.63
CA GLY A 153 -21.30 -1.14 -6.14
C GLY A 153 -20.70 -0.38 -4.94
N SER A 154 -19.48 -0.73 -4.48
CA SER A 154 -18.71 0.12 -3.56
C SER A 154 -18.48 1.52 -4.15
N MET A 155 -18.36 2.53 -3.27
CA MET A 155 -18.07 3.91 -3.68
C MET A 155 -16.65 4.09 -4.20
N VAL A 156 -15.74 3.17 -3.84
CA VAL A 156 -14.35 3.14 -4.27
C VAL A 156 -14.18 1.92 -5.17
N GLN A 157 -14.44 2.11 -6.46
CA GLN A 157 -14.13 1.11 -7.50
C GLN A 157 -12.79 1.40 -8.17
N ASP A 158 -12.19 2.55 -7.94
CA ASP A 158 -10.88 2.95 -8.44
C ASP A 158 -9.72 2.25 -7.75
N ALA A 159 -9.80 1.90 -6.47
CA ALA A 159 -8.73 1.16 -5.81
C ALA A 159 -8.35 -0.17 -6.51
N GLN A 160 -9.28 -0.77 -7.28
CA GLN A 160 -9.04 -1.97 -8.10
C GLN A 160 -8.28 -1.67 -9.42
N TYR A 161 -8.20 -0.40 -9.84
CA TYR A 161 -7.59 0.06 -11.08
C TYR A 161 -6.44 1.03 -10.77
N TRP A 162 -5.19 0.64 -11.06
CA TRP A 162 -3.99 1.47 -10.80
C TRP A 162 -3.72 1.73 -9.31
N TYR A 163 -4.09 0.74 -8.49
CA TYR A 163 -3.51 0.41 -7.18
C TYR A 163 -3.83 1.33 -6.00
N GLY A 164 -4.50 2.46 -6.22
CA GLY A 164 -4.80 3.43 -5.18
C GLY A 164 -5.94 4.40 -5.52
N HIS A 165 -6.23 5.29 -4.59
CA HIS A 165 -7.18 6.39 -4.82
C HIS A 165 -6.90 7.57 -3.88
N CYS A 166 -7.65 8.65 -4.08
CA CYS A 166 -7.57 9.85 -3.25
C CYS A 166 -8.68 9.90 -2.19
N GLU A 167 -8.35 10.23 -0.93
CA GLU A 167 -9.36 10.52 0.10
C GLU A 167 -9.78 12.00 0.12
N THR A 168 -10.70 12.37 1.02
CA THR A 168 -11.27 13.72 1.15
C THR A 168 -10.25 14.79 1.55
N GLU A 169 -9.17 14.39 2.21
CA GLU A 169 -8.04 15.22 2.63
C GLU A 169 -6.98 15.36 1.52
N HIS A 170 -7.29 14.90 0.31
CA HIS A 170 -6.46 15.04 -0.90
C HIS A 170 -5.16 14.21 -0.93
N ARG A 171 -5.06 13.17 -0.10
CA ARG A 171 -3.93 12.23 -0.06
C ARG A 171 -4.19 11.06 -1.00
N TRP A 172 -3.27 10.79 -1.92
CA TRP A 172 -3.33 9.61 -2.78
C TRP A 172 -2.64 8.47 -2.05
N HIS A 173 -3.23 7.28 -2.05
CA HIS A 173 -2.64 6.15 -1.34
C HIS A 173 -2.91 4.83 -2.03
N TYR A 174 -1.99 3.89 -1.84
CA TYR A 174 -2.14 2.52 -2.28
C TYR A 174 -2.80 1.66 -1.22
N HIS A 175 -3.72 0.80 -1.67
CA HIS A 175 -4.17 -0.37 -0.91
C HIS A 175 -3.63 -1.67 -1.52
N ASN A 176 -3.42 -1.66 -2.84
CA ASN A 176 -3.09 -2.88 -3.58
C ASN A 176 -1.62 -3.28 -3.34
N PRO A 177 -1.33 -4.59 -3.16
CA PRO A 177 0.02 -5.09 -2.90
C PRO A 177 1.04 -4.82 -4.01
N GLN A 178 0.62 -4.38 -5.20
CA GLN A 178 1.54 -3.96 -6.27
C GLN A 178 2.20 -2.61 -6.01
N LEU A 179 1.67 -1.76 -5.12
CA LEU A 179 2.27 -0.49 -4.71
C LEU A 179 2.76 0.37 -5.89
N GLY A 180 1.89 0.60 -6.89
CA GLY A 180 2.20 1.43 -8.07
C GLY A 180 2.89 0.69 -9.23
N HIS A 181 3.42 -0.52 -9.03
CA HIS A 181 4.09 -1.27 -10.08
C HIS A 181 3.11 -1.89 -11.09
N GLU A 182 3.33 -1.67 -12.39
CA GLU A 182 2.52 -2.25 -13.49
C GLU A 182 2.40 -3.78 -13.39
N ASN A 183 3.49 -4.44 -13.01
CA ASN A 183 3.54 -5.88 -12.78
C ASN A 183 4.02 -6.14 -11.36
N MET A 184 3.46 -7.17 -10.70
CA MET A 184 3.89 -7.57 -9.36
C MET A 184 5.41 -7.82 -9.32
N PRO A 185 6.18 -7.10 -8.49
CA PRO A 185 7.61 -7.31 -8.37
C PRO A 185 7.96 -8.69 -7.81
N ASP A 186 9.21 -9.11 -7.98
CA ASP A 186 9.70 -10.37 -7.39
C ASP A 186 10.05 -10.22 -5.90
N GLU A 187 10.25 -11.35 -5.22
CA GLU A 187 10.57 -11.41 -3.78
C GLU A 187 11.85 -10.67 -3.36
N ASN A 188 12.70 -10.26 -4.30
CA ASN A 188 13.95 -9.55 -4.03
C ASN A 188 13.89 -8.07 -4.37
N THR A 189 12.75 -7.57 -4.84
CA THR A 189 12.52 -6.16 -5.14
C THR A 189 12.01 -5.43 -3.90
N LEU A 190 12.74 -4.41 -3.45
CA LEU A 190 12.29 -3.49 -2.41
C LEU A 190 11.18 -2.60 -2.96
N MET A 191 10.02 -2.60 -2.31
CA MET A 191 8.82 -1.87 -2.77
C MET A 191 8.42 -0.74 -1.84
N ALA A 192 8.64 -0.90 -0.53
CA ALA A 192 8.26 0.10 0.48
C ALA A 192 9.05 -0.07 1.78
N TYR A 193 8.88 0.88 2.71
CA TYR A 193 9.22 0.72 4.11
C TYR A 193 7.96 0.82 4.97
N ALA A 194 7.74 -0.17 5.83
CA ALA A 194 6.66 -0.16 6.82
C ALA A 194 6.88 0.95 7.86
N MET A 195 5.82 1.36 8.54
CA MET A 195 5.91 2.42 9.57
C MET A 195 6.75 2.03 10.80
N ASP A 196 7.08 0.76 11.00
CA ASP A 196 8.06 0.30 12.00
C ASP A 196 9.52 0.28 11.48
N GLY A 197 9.73 0.72 10.24
CA GLY A 197 11.03 0.88 9.58
C GLY A 197 11.53 -0.35 8.83
N PHE A 198 10.86 -1.50 8.93
CA PHE A 198 11.25 -2.70 8.18
C PHE A 198 10.92 -2.57 6.68
N PRO A 199 11.78 -3.08 5.79
CA PRO A 199 11.54 -3.04 4.36
C PRO A 199 10.45 -4.05 3.94
N ILE A 200 9.67 -3.69 2.92
CA ILE A 200 8.64 -4.52 2.29
C ILE A 200 9.09 -4.89 0.88
N TYR A 201 9.02 -6.17 0.56
CA TYR A 201 9.41 -6.78 -0.71
C TYR A 201 8.23 -7.43 -1.44
N GLY A 202 8.45 -7.83 -2.70
CA GLY A 202 7.47 -8.59 -3.49
C GLY A 202 7.11 -9.95 -2.86
N PRO A 203 6.06 -10.61 -3.34
CA PRO A 203 5.53 -11.83 -2.73
C PRO A 203 6.47 -13.03 -2.85
N VAL A 204 6.47 -13.87 -1.80
CA VAL A 204 7.09 -15.20 -1.82
C VAL A 204 6.14 -16.23 -2.43
N SER A 205 6.69 -17.36 -2.88
CA SER A 205 5.90 -18.42 -3.51
C SER A 205 5.00 -19.19 -2.53
N ASN A 206 5.44 -19.40 -1.29
CA ASN A 206 4.71 -20.21 -0.29
C ASN A 206 4.50 -19.40 1.00
N PRO A 207 3.68 -18.35 0.98
CA PRO A 207 3.61 -17.41 2.10
C PRO A 207 3.14 -18.04 3.42
N ASP A 208 2.32 -19.10 3.37
CA ASP A 208 1.83 -19.78 4.57
C ASP A 208 2.89 -20.63 5.29
N SER A 209 3.98 -21.00 4.60
CA SER A 209 5.13 -21.68 5.22
C SER A 209 6.29 -20.75 5.51
N ASP A 210 6.42 -19.69 4.72
CA ASP A 210 7.62 -18.87 4.67
C ASP A 210 7.49 -17.58 5.51
N LEU A 211 6.26 -17.08 5.70
CA LEU A 211 5.99 -15.83 6.41
C LEU A 211 5.35 -16.08 7.78
N ASP A 212 5.66 -15.21 8.73
CA ASP A 212 4.96 -15.10 10.00
C ASP A 212 3.57 -14.41 9.84
N GLU A 213 2.83 -14.28 10.94
CA GLU A 213 1.50 -13.65 10.95
C GLU A 213 1.50 -12.18 10.51
N CYS A 214 2.65 -11.49 10.53
CA CYS A 214 2.79 -10.12 10.08
C CYS A 214 3.17 -10.00 8.60
N ASN A 215 3.29 -11.12 7.87
CA ASN A 215 3.91 -11.24 6.55
C ASN A 215 5.43 -11.06 6.54
N GLY A 216 6.09 -11.24 7.67
CA GLY A 216 7.54 -11.12 7.77
C GLY A 216 8.28 -12.43 7.57
N MET A 217 9.48 -12.32 7.02
CA MET A 217 10.43 -13.42 6.87
C MET A 217 11.76 -13.05 7.53
N LYS A 218 12.29 -13.95 8.36
CA LYS A 218 13.66 -13.85 8.85
C LYS A 218 14.61 -14.59 7.93
N HIS A 219 15.67 -13.90 7.48
CA HIS A 219 16.68 -14.44 6.59
C HIS A 219 17.89 -14.98 7.34
N ASP A 220 18.70 -15.78 6.65
CA ASP A 220 19.92 -16.40 7.19
C ASP A 220 20.96 -15.38 7.67
N ASP A 221 20.96 -14.18 7.12
CA ASP A 221 21.81 -13.07 7.56
C ASP A 221 21.30 -12.36 8.82
N GLY A 222 20.15 -12.80 9.35
CA GLY A 222 19.49 -12.25 10.52
C GLY A 222 18.57 -11.06 10.23
N SER A 223 18.50 -10.60 8.98
CA SER A 223 17.55 -9.55 8.59
C SER A 223 16.11 -10.05 8.68
N TYR A 224 15.20 -9.12 8.94
CA TYR A 224 13.77 -9.34 8.88
C TYR A 224 13.21 -8.40 7.82
N ARG A 225 12.34 -8.91 6.97
CA ARG A 225 11.67 -8.11 5.93
C ARG A 225 10.25 -8.60 5.72
N TYR A 226 9.36 -7.68 5.42
CA TYR A 226 8.00 -7.99 5.01
C TYR A 226 7.96 -8.40 3.54
N HIS A 227 6.97 -9.22 3.21
CA HIS A 227 6.63 -9.57 1.85
C HIS A 227 5.14 -9.32 1.63
N VAL A 228 4.78 -8.58 0.59
CA VAL A 228 3.37 -8.44 0.22
C VAL A 228 2.78 -9.81 -0.16
N ARG A 229 1.47 -9.94 -0.12
CA ARG A 229 0.73 -11.10 -0.64
C ARG A 229 -0.05 -10.71 -1.88
N THR A 230 -0.04 -11.56 -2.91
CA THR A 230 -0.91 -11.37 -4.09
C THR A 230 -2.38 -11.55 -3.71
N LEU A 231 -3.30 -11.09 -4.54
CA LEU A 231 -4.75 -11.27 -4.31
C LEU A 231 -5.13 -12.74 -4.09
N ASP A 232 -4.57 -13.66 -4.88
CA ASP A 232 -4.84 -15.11 -4.75
C ASP A 232 -4.24 -15.74 -3.47
N GLN A 233 -3.41 -15.02 -2.72
CA GLN A 233 -2.75 -15.48 -1.49
C GLN A 233 -3.47 -14.99 -0.21
N VAL A 234 -4.54 -14.20 -0.36
CA VAL A 234 -5.33 -13.64 0.74
C VAL A 234 -6.78 -14.05 0.56
N ASP A 235 -7.42 -14.50 1.64
CA ASP A 235 -8.86 -14.74 1.65
C ASP A 235 -9.59 -13.41 1.92
N GLY A 236 -9.88 -12.67 0.85
CA GLY A 236 -10.57 -11.37 0.91
C GLY A 236 -12.03 -11.46 1.40
N ASP A 237 -12.61 -12.66 1.47
CA ASP A 237 -13.96 -12.93 1.99
C ASP A 237 -13.97 -13.25 3.50
N ALA A 238 -12.80 -13.49 4.10
CA ALA A 238 -12.67 -13.70 5.53
C ALA A 238 -12.98 -12.42 6.33
N SER A 239 -13.23 -12.58 7.63
CA SER A 239 -13.27 -11.45 8.57
C SER A 239 -11.95 -10.69 8.54
N TYR A 240 -11.98 -9.34 8.56
CA TYR A 240 -10.74 -8.55 8.58
C TYR A 240 -9.94 -8.85 9.86
N CYS A 241 -10.60 -8.88 11.01
CA CYS A 241 -9.99 -9.20 12.29
C CYS A 241 -9.81 -10.72 12.48
N ASN A 242 -8.67 -11.15 13.06
CA ASN A 242 -8.39 -12.55 13.40
C ASN A 242 -8.65 -12.84 14.89
N GLY A 243 -9.88 -12.62 15.34
CA GLY A 243 -10.23 -12.66 16.76
C GLY A 243 -9.43 -11.62 17.56
N ASP A 244 -8.96 -11.98 18.76
CA ASP A 244 -8.18 -11.08 19.63
C ASP A 244 -6.70 -10.91 19.20
N SER A 245 -6.32 -11.41 18.02
CA SER A 245 -4.97 -11.26 17.48
C SER A 245 -4.75 -9.84 16.94
N PRO A 246 -3.59 -9.19 17.19
CA PRO A 246 -3.22 -7.97 16.49
C PRO A 246 -2.97 -8.19 14.99
N ALA A 247 -2.70 -9.43 14.56
CA ALA A 247 -2.51 -9.73 13.15
C ALA A 247 -3.87 -9.81 12.43
N ILE A 248 -4.02 -9.06 11.34
CA ILE A 248 -5.24 -9.02 10.50
C ILE A 248 -5.22 -10.12 9.43
N GLN A 249 -6.39 -10.51 8.92
CA GLN A 249 -6.51 -11.51 7.86
C GLN A 249 -6.43 -10.93 6.45
N TRP A 250 -6.79 -9.65 6.27
CA TRP A 250 -6.60 -8.95 4.99
C TRP A 250 -5.17 -8.42 4.87
N ASN A 251 -4.21 -9.33 5.03
CA ASN A 251 -2.78 -9.08 5.08
C ASN A 251 -2.17 -8.95 3.67
N TYR A 252 -2.73 -8.07 2.84
CA TYR A 252 -2.21 -7.84 1.48
C TYR A 252 -0.82 -7.21 1.50
N VAL A 253 -0.59 -6.18 2.33
CA VAL A 253 0.71 -5.50 2.44
C VAL A 253 1.47 -6.03 3.66
N ILE A 254 0.89 -5.87 4.86
CA ILE A 254 1.37 -6.45 6.12
C ILE A 254 0.20 -7.03 6.91
N GLY A 255 0.46 -8.04 7.74
CA GLY A 255 -0.53 -8.57 8.69
C GLY A 255 -0.51 -7.86 10.04
N CYS A 256 0.64 -7.34 10.43
CA CYS A 256 0.88 -6.54 11.63
C CYS A 256 2.23 -5.84 11.54
N TRP A 257 2.49 -4.88 12.42
CA TRP A 257 3.84 -4.40 12.65
C TRP A 257 4.53 -5.29 13.67
N ALA A 258 5.71 -5.79 13.33
CA ALA A 258 6.55 -6.65 14.14
C ALA A 258 7.66 -5.85 14.82
N GLY A 259 7.94 -4.64 14.31
CA GLY A 259 8.94 -3.74 14.84
C GLY A 259 8.41 -2.67 15.80
N GLU A 260 9.35 -1.91 16.35
CA GLU A 260 9.06 -0.76 17.20
C GLU A 260 8.60 0.46 16.40
N LEU A 261 7.34 0.89 16.61
CA LEU A 261 6.78 2.06 15.93
C LEU A 261 7.27 3.41 16.49
N GLY A 262 7.70 3.44 17.75
CA GLY A 262 8.04 4.67 18.47
C GLY A 262 9.26 5.44 17.95
N LYS A 263 9.99 4.87 16.97
CA LYS A 263 11.15 5.46 16.32
C LYS A 263 10.83 6.14 14.98
N THR A 264 9.59 5.99 14.50
CA THR A 264 9.15 6.60 13.24
C THR A 264 8.38 7.89 13.52
N THR A 265 8.69 8.95 12.75
CA THR A 265 7.95 10.21 12.82
C THR A 265 7.47 10.64 11.45
N VAL A 266 6.26 11.17 11.39
CA VAL A 266 5.68 11.79 10.19
C VAL A 266 5.43 13.27 10.50
N THR A 267 5.96 14.14 9.65
CA THR A 267 5.97 15.60 9.85
C THR A 267 5.85 16.33 8.52
N ASP A 268 5.58 17.63 8.58
CA ASP A 268 5.58 18.50 7.40
C ASP A 268 7.01 18.77 6.93
N ALA A 269 7.27 18.67 5.63
CA ALA A 269 8.57 18.97 5.04
C ALA A 269 9.01 20.44 5.21
N SER A 270 8.14 21.35 5.66
CA SER A 270 8.57 22.69 6.09
C SER A 270 9.47 22.67 7.32
N ASP A 271 9.39 21.62 8.14
CA ASP A 271 10.18 21.45 9.36
C ASP A 271 11.47 20.63 9.10
N LEU A 272 11.72 20.26 7.83
CA LEU A 272 12.80 19.36 7.42
C LEU A 272 14.17 19.83 7.90
N GLU A 273 14.82 18.96 8.69
CA GLU A 273 16.23 19.05 9.04
C GLU A 273 16.95 17.77 8.58
N ILE A 274 17.88 17.89 7.63
CA ILE A 274 18.68 16.76 7.12
C ILE A 274 20.00 16.70 7.90
N PRO A 275 20.27 15.62 8.67
CA PRO A 275 21.57 15.40 9.29
C PRO A 275 22.73 15.46 8.28
N THR A 276 23.90 15.92 8.74
CA THR A 276 25.05 16.15 7.85
C THR A 276 25.68 14.87 7.30
N ASP A 277 25.42 13.72 7.93
CA ASP A 277 25.87 12.40 7.48
C ASP A 277 24.92 11.76 6.47
N CYS A 278 23.78 12.38 6.19
CA CYS A 278 22.81 11.84 5.23
C CYS A 278 23.32 11.92 3.80
N GLN A 279 23.08 10.84 3.06
CA GLN A 279 23.26 10.78 1.62
C GLN A 279 21.94 10.44 0.92
N VAL A 280 21.71 11.05 -0.23
CA VAL A 280 20.60 10.66 -1.10
C VAL A 280 20.84 9.24 -1.60
N VAL A 281 19.86 8.36 -1.42
CA VAL A 281 19.86 7.00 -1.96
C VAL A 281 18.85 6.90 -3.10
N LYS A 282 19.18 6.06 -4.07
CA LYS A 282 18.28 5.70 -5.17
C LYS A 282 18.00 4.21 -5.05
N TYR A 283 16.72 3.88 -5.03
CA TYR A 283 16.23 2.52 -5.07
C TYR A 283 15.86 2.15 -6.50
#